data_AF-A0A939E0Q1-F1
#
_entry.id   AF-A0A939E0Q1-F1
#
_cell.length_a   1.000
_cell.length_b   1.000
_cell.length_c   1.000
_cell.angle_alpha   90.00
_cell.angle_beta   90.00
_cell.angle_gamma   90.00
#
_symmetry.space_group_name_H-M   'P 1'
#
loop_
_entity.id
_entity.type
_entity.pdbx_description
1 polymer ?
#
loop_
_entity_poly.entity_id
_entity_poly.type
_entity_poly.pdbx_seq_one_letter_code
_entity_poly.pdbx_strand_id
1 'polypeptide(L)'
;VAVTAAAGPGPVAALHLPLPPDDPAVAAQWVNPQIRPTDRQATVTVNTVSVTPDNPVVGDVLAVTVTVTNNSSRPVEKLSLRLQHARAATGTADATGLLAQHQDAYGWMAPFHDSDTTLAPGESTTVTLRGATGLDPAPDTDDLLLHTPGTYPLMVNVNGAPDGGSVRYLDSDRMLVTIAPAAGQAPARPGVPVSALYPITATTGIVPGQTGTAPQRPELVLTDERLAEQIAPGGRLDRLVDIYRSRVTADGGDQLRQATCLAIDPALVDTIDRMRGGYGVADRRDSPVAPSPRLHDAIARQKTPAPPPAGTGAGDARVFVNKLSQLAQHSCVVALPWANADLNAVAATGNPWLFRQAVAKGDAVLGRVLGGQPLGGLVVPPTGYL
;
A
#
# COMPACT_ATOMS: atom_id res chain seq x y z
N VAL A 1 -24.46 46.26 -24.24
CA VAL A 1 -23.81 44.94 -24.10
C VAL A 1 -24.12 44.43 -22.71
N ALA A 2 -25.10 43.53 -22.59
CA ALA A 2 -25.55 42.98 -21.32
C ALA A 2 -24.62 41.83 -20.92
N VAL A 3 -24.04 41.92 -19.71
CA VAL A 3 -23.22 40.86 -19.13
C VAL A 3 -24.18 39.90 -18.42
N THR A 4 -24.41 38.74 -19.03
CA THR A 4 -25.09 37.61 -18.39
C THR A 4 -24.11 36.92 -17.43
N ALA A 5 -24.29 37.12 -16.14
CA ALA A 5 -23.61 36.34 -15.10
C ALA A 5 -24.16 34.91 -15.12
N ALA A 6 -23.32 33.92 -15.44
CA ALA A 6 -23.65 32.52 -15.27
C ALA A 6 -23.66 32.21 -13.76
N ALA A 7 -24.84 31.87 -13.24
CA ALA A 7 -24.98 31.34 -11.89
C ALA A 7 -24.26 29.99 -11.79
N GLY A 8 -23.27 29.89 -10.91
CA GLY A 8 -22.65 28.61 -10.57
C GLY A 8 -23.67 27.68 -9.90
N PRO A 9 -23.51 26.35 -10.01
CA PRO A 9 -24.39 25.41 -9.34
C PRO A 9 -24.26 25.61 -7.82
N GLY A 10 -25.39 25.87 -7.15
CA GLY A 10 -25.44 25.91 -5.69
C GLY A 10 -25.12 24.53 -5.08
N PRO A 11 -24.76 24.48 -3.79
CA PRO A 11 -24.46 23.22 -3.12
C PRO A 11 -25.71 22.34 -3.11
N VAL A 12 -25.64 21.20 -3.81
CA VAL A 12 -26.69 20.19 -3.82
C VAL A 12 -26.63 19.45 -2.49
N ALA A 13 -27.75 19.38 -1.78
CA ALA A 13 -27.85 18.66 -0.51
C ALA A 13 -27.43 17.20 -0.69
N ALA A 14 -26.44 16.76 0.09
CA ALA A 14 -26.00 15.36 0.12
C ALA A 14 -27.15 14.47 0.61
N LEU A 15 -27.56 13.50 -0.22
CA LEU A 15 -28.52 12.47 0.17
C LEU A 15 -27.96 11.68 1.36
N HIS A 16 -28.82 11.36 2.33
CA HIS A 16 -28.44 10.78 3.62
C HIS A 16 -28.14 9.27 3.57
N LEU A 17 -28.16 8.68 2.37
CA LEU A 17 -27.91 7.26 2.13
C LEU A 17 -26.89 7.11 1.00
N PRO A 18 -25.82 6.33 1.18
CA PRO A 18 -24.87 6.04 0.11
C PRO A 18 -25.57 5.18 -0.95
N LEU A 19 -25.79 5.76 -2.13
CA LEU A 19 -26.31 5.09 -3.31
C LEU A 19 -25.13 4.69 -4.22
N PRO A 20 -25.22 3.54 -4.91
CA PRO A 20 -24.18 3.13 -5.84
C PRO A 20 -24.06 4.10 -7.02
N PRO A 21 -22.86 4.29 -7.62
CA PRO A 21 -22.61 5.35 -8.62
C PRO A 21 -23.42 5.24 -9.91
N ASP A 22 -23.95 4.05 -10.21
CA ASP A 22 -24.78 3.73 -11.37
C ASP A 22 -26.29 3.87 -11.10
N ASP A 23 -26.69 4.21 -9.87
CA ASP A 23 -28.09 4.45 -9.52
C ASP A 23 -28.63 5.67 -10.29
N PRO A 24 -29.74 5.53 -11.05
CA PRO A 24 -30.26 6.59 -11.90
C PRO A 24 -30.62 7.89 -11.16
N ALA A 25 -30.86 7.84 -9.83
CA ALA A 25 -31.14 9.02 -9.01
C ALA A 25 -29.90 9.90 -8.76
N VAL A 26 -28.70 9.32 -8.82
CA VAL A 26 -27.42 10.02 -8.58
C VAL A 26 -26.42 9.89 -9.72
N ALA A 27 -26.69 9.07 -10.73
CA ALA A 27 -25.76 8.78 -11.83
C ALA A 27 -25.23 10.07 -12.50
N ALA A 28 -26.10 11.06 -12.72
CA ALA A 28 -25.71 12.35 -13.30
C ALA A 28 -24.77 13.18 -12.40
N GLN A 29 -24.74 12.94 -11.08
CA GLN A 29 -23.81 13.56 -10.14
C GLN A 29 -22.43 12.89 -10.17
N TRP A 30 -22.38 11.63 -10.60
CA TRP A 30 -21.15 10.86 -10.79
C TRP A 30 -20.59 10.97 -12.22
N VAL A 31 -21.34 11.55 -13.15
CA VAL A 31 -20.82 11.93 -14.46
C VAL A 31 -19.96 13.17 -14.29
N ASN A 32 -18.65 13.01 -14.37
CA ASN A 32 -17.76 14.15 -14.58
C ASN A 32 -17.73 14.44 -16.10
N PRO A 33 -18.33 15.55 -16.56
CA PRO A 33 -18.41 15.90 -17.98
C PRO A 33 -17.04 16.21 -18.61
N GLN A 34 -15.97 16.30 -17.81
CA GLN A 34 -14.59 16.42 -18.28
C GLN A 34 -13.92 15.07 -18.58
N ILE A 35 -14.57 13.93 -18.25
CA ILE A 35 -14.00 12.59 -18.48
C ILE A 35 -14.27 12.13 -19.91
N ARG A 36 -13.24 12.28 -20.77
CA ARG A 36 -12.97 11.52 -22.00
C ARG A 36 -14.22 10.94 -22.74
N PRO A 37 -15.23 11.76 -23.07
CA PRO A 37 -16.49 11.23 -23.61
C PRO A 37 -16.30 10.65 -25.02
N THR A 38 -15.34 11.20 -25.76
CA THR A 38 -14.93 10.76 -27.10
C THR A 38 -14.17 9.44 -27.06
N ASP A 39 -13.20 9.28 -26.14
CA ASP A 39 -12.36 8.08 -26.05
C ASP A 39 -13.20 6.85 -25.66
N ARG A 40 -14.22 7.06 -24.81
CA ARG A 40 -15.18 5.99 -24.43
C ARG A 40 -16.00 5.46 -25.63
N GLN A 41 -16.17 6.26 -26.67
CA GLN A 41 -16.92 5.92 -27.88
C GLN A 41 -16.00 5.63 -29.08
N ALA A 42 -14.69 5.60 -28.86
CA ALA A 42 -13.71 5.45 -29.92
C ALA A 42 -13.81 4.05 -30.56
N THR A 43 -14.07 4.02 -31.86
CA THR A 43 -14.07 2.77 -32.65
C THR A 43 -12.69 2.39 -33.17
N VAL A 44 -11.71 3.28 -33.01
CA VAL A 44 -10.28 3.00 -33.21
C VAL A 44 -9.64 3.21 -31.87
N THR A 45 -8.84 2.25 -31.40
CA THR A 45 -8.22 2.33 -30.06
C THR A 45 -6.71 2.43 -30.18
N VAL A 46 -6.10 3.26 -29.35
CA VAL A 46 -4.64 3.31 -29.19
C VAL A 46 -4.23 2.75 -27.83
N ASN A 47 -3.20 1.93 -27.81
CA ASN A 47 -2.63 1.39 -26.57
C ASN A 47 -1.11 1.53 -26.58
N THR A 48 -0.53 2.11 -25.55
CA THR A 48 0.90 2.19 -25.38
C THR A 48 1.48 0.83 -25.00
N VAL A 49 2.46 0.38 -25.78
CA VAL A 49 3.17 -0.88 -25.60
C VAL A 49 4.40 -0.68 -24.72
N SER A 50 5.18 0.38 -24.98
CA SER A 50 6.39 0.67 -24.24
C SER A 50 6.79 2.14 -24.32
N VAL A 51 7.53 2.58 -23.30
CA VAL A 51 8.23 3.86 -23.28
C VAL A 51 9.68 3.56 -22.95
N THR A 52 10.59 3.92 -23.85
CA THR A 52 12.02 3.67 -23.69
C THR A 52 12.77 5.00 -23.63
N PRO A 53 13.72 5.17 -22.69
CA PRO A 53 14.09 4.24 -21.61
C PRO A 53 13.05 4.20 -20.47
N ASP A 54 13.08 3.13 -19.66
CA ASP A 54 12.15 2.97 -18.51
C ASP A 54 12.33 4.05 -17.43
N ASN A 55 13.56 4.57 -17.30
CA ASN A 55 13.93 5.60 -16.32
C ASN A 55 14.61 6.77 -17.04
N PRO A 56 13.86 7.58 -17.79
CA PRO A 56 14.43 8.65 -18.59
C PRO A 56 14.97 9.78 -17.71
N VAL A 57 16.11 10.33 -18.11
CA VAL A 57 16.68 11.54 -17.53
C VAL A 57 16.51 12.73 -18.48
N VAL A 58 16.53 13.95 -17.96
CA VAL A 58 16.53 15.16 -18.79
C VAL A 58 17.69 15.09 -19.79
N GLY A 59 17.38 15.25 -21.08
CA GLY A 59 18.32 15.12 -22.19
C GLY A 59 18.17 13.81 -22.98
N ASP A 60 17.43 12.84 -22.46
CA ASP A 60 17.12 11.61 -23.20
C ASP A 60 16.13 11.86 -24.34
N VAL A 61 16.14 10.94 -25.31
CA VAL A 61 15.10 10.80 -26.34
C VAL A 61 14.15 9.70 -25.90
N LEU A 62 12.90 10.07 -25.63
CA LEU A 62 11.82 9.13 -25.35
C LEU A 62 11.36 8.48 -26.66
N ALA A 63 11.31 7.15 -26.69
CA ALA A 63 10.66 6.38 -27.73
C ALA A 63 9.38 5.74 -27.16
N VAL A 64 8.23 6.23 -27.62
CA VAL A 64 6.91 5.74 -27.21
C VAL A 64 6.36 4.87 -28.32
N THR A 65 6.22 3.58 -28.06
CA THR A 65 5.66 2.62 -29.02
C THR A 65 4.22 2.35 -28.68
N VAL A 66 3.33 2.54 -29.66
CA VAL A 66 1.89 2.33 -29.51
C VAL A 66 1.37 1.36 -30.57
N THR A 67 0.30 0.64 -30.23
CA THR A 67 -0.50 -0.14 -31.17
C THR A 67 -1.81 0.59 -31.40
N VAL A 68 -2.11 0.88 -32.67
CA VAL A 68 -3.40 1.43 -33.11
C VAL A 68 -4.21 0.30 -33.74
N THR A 69 -5.43 0.07 -33.26
CA THR A 69 -6.32 -1.00 -33.71
C THR A 69 -7.63 -0.40 -34.23
N ASN A 70 -8.02 -0.77 -35.45
CA ASN A 70 -9.31 -0.38 -36.01
C ASN A 70 -10.40 -1.37 -35.61
N ASN A 71 -11.18 -1.05 -34.58
CA ASN A 71 -12.33 -1.86 -34.13
C ASN A 71 -13.65 -1.46 -34.83
N SER A 72 -13.59 -0.60 -35.85
CA SER A 72 -14.76 -0.17 -36.62
C SER A 72 -15.06 -1.14 -37.77
N SER A 73 -16.23 -0.96 -38.40
CA SER A 73 -16.63 -1.71 -39.60
C SER A 73 -16.15 -1.08 -40.91
N ARG A 74 -15.36 0.00 -40.86
CA ARG A 74 -14.90 0.78 -42.02
C ARG A 74 -13.37 0.88 -42.03
N PRO A 75 -12.74 1.01 -43.21
CA PRO A 75 -11.31 1.29 -43.27
C PRO A 75 -11.00 2.68 -42.70
N VAL A 76 -9.80 2.84 -42.15
CA VAL A 76 -9.27 4.11 -41.62
C VAL A 76 -7.96 4.44 -42.31
N GLU A 77 -7.91 5.61 -42.92
CA GLU A 77 -6.75 6.11 -43.68
C GLU A 77 -6.11 7.31 -42.98
N LYS A 78 -4.93 7.74 -43.47
CA LYS A 78 -4.27 9.00 -43.06
C LYS A 78 -4.11 9.11 -41.54
N LEU A 79 -3.56 8.05 -40.93
CA LEU A 79 -3.28 8.07 -39.50
C LEU A 79 -2.28 9.16 -39.19
N SER A 80 -2.54 9.95 -38.16
CA SER A 80 -1.68 11.06 -37.76
C SER A 80 -1.58 11.08 -36.25
N LEU A 81 -0.37 10.85 -35.73
CA LEU A 81 -0.12 10.65 -34.32
C LEU A 81 0.84 11.71 -33.78
N ARG A 82 0.66 12.13 -32.53
CA ARG A 82 1.64 13.00 -31.86
C ARG A 82 1.72 12.73 -30.37
N LEU A 83 2.84 13.13 -29.78
CA LEU A 83 3.01 13.21 -28.34
C LEU A 83 2.57 14.59 -27.85
N GLN A 84 1.89 14.61 -26.71
CA GLN A 84 1.53 15.82 -25.99
C GLN A 84 1.72 15.58 -24.50
N HIS A 85 2.01 16.61 -23.72
CA HIS A 85 2.03 16.48 -22.27
C HIS A 85 1.26 17.60 -21.58
N ALA A 86 0.85 17.34 -20.35
CA ALA A 86 0.36 18.35 -19.42
C ALA A 86 1.50 18.81 -18.50
N ARG A 87 1.23 19.80 -17.64
CA ARG A 87 2.22 20.23 -16.63
C ARG A 87 2.65 19.07 -15.73
N ALA A 88 3.82 19.20 -15.10
CA ALA A 88 4.26 18.26 -14.07
C ALA A 88 3.20 18.13 -12.96
N ALA A 89 2.93 16.88 -12.56
CA ALA A 89 2.07 16.58 -11.45
C ALA A 89 2.75 16.96 -10.12
N THR A 90 1.97 17.47 -9.17
CA THR A 90 2.46 17.85 -7.84
C THR A 90 2.27 16.75 -6.79
N GLY A 91 1.61 15.65 -7.15
CA GLY A 91 1.35 14.50 -6.28
C GLY A 91 0.45 13.47 -6.97
N THR A 92 0.13 12.37 -6.28
CA THR A 92 -0.66 11.26 -6.85
C THR A 92 -2.09 11.65 -7.20
N ALA A 93 -2.79 12.34 -6.30
CA ALA A 93 -4.15 12.81 -6.55
C ALA A 93 -4.22 13.79 -7.74
N ASP A 94 -3.23 14.68 -7.85
CA ASP A 94 -3.09 15.60 -8.98
C ASP A 94 -2.77 14.85 -10.28
N ALA A 95 -1.88 13.86 -10.25
CA ALA A 95 -1.55 13.02 -11.41
C ALA A 95 -2.78 12.27 -11.94
N THR A 96 -3.54 11.62 -11.05
CA THR A 96 -4.81 10.95 -11.41
C THR A 96 -5.81 11.95 -11.98
N GLY A 97 -5.93 13.12 -11.36
CA GLY A 97 -6.77 14.21 -11.84
C GLY A 97 -6.39 14.65 -13.26
N LEU A 98 -5.11 14.89 -13.52
CA LEU A 98 -4.59 15.31 -14.83
C LEU A 98 -4.80 14.26 -15.92
N LEU A 99 -4.57 12.97 -15.62
CA LEU A 99 -4.84 11.88 -16.58
C LEU A 99 -6.33 11.85 -16.99
N ALA A 100 -7.24 12.17 -16.08
CA ALA A 100 -8.68 12.16 -16.33
C ALA A 100 -9.20 13.38 -17.11
N GLN A 101 -8.40 14.45 -17.27
CA GLN A 101 -8.81 15.69 -17.93
C GLN A 101 -9.10 15.54 -19.43
N HIS A 102 -9.74 16.54 -20.03
CA HIS A 102 -9.87 16.66 -21.48
C HIS A 102 -8.52 16.90 -22.17
N GLN A 103 -8.42 16.60 -23.48
CA GLN A 103 -7.17 16.76 -24.25
C GLN A 103 -6.64 18.21 -24.26
N ASP A 104 -7.49 19.21 -24.04
CA ASP A 104 -7.09 20.62 -24.00
C ASP A 104 -6.19 20.95 -22.79
N ALA A 105 -6.15 20.08 -21.77
CA ALA A 105 -5.21 20.19 -20.67
C ALA A 105 -3.76 19.82 -21.06
N TYR A 106 -3.57 19.19 -22.23
CA TYR A 106 -2.28 18.76 -22.78
C TYR A 106 -1.74 19.80 -23.76
N GLY A 107 -1.43 20.99 -23.23
CA GLY A 107 -1.10 22.19 -24.00
C GLY A 107 0.29 22.18 -24.67
N TRP A 108 1.18 21.28 -24.27
CA TRP A 108 2.51 21.12 -24.89
C TRP A 108 2.44 19.99 -25.90
N MET A 109 2.72 20.29 -27.17
CA MET A 109 2.41 19.39 -28.29
C MET A 109 3.62 19.26 -29.21
N ALA A 110 4.04 18.02 -29.45
CA ALA A 110 4.95 17.71 -30.52
C ALA A 110 4.23 17.81 -31.89
N PRO A 111 4.98 17.95 -32.99
CA PRO A 111 4.46 17.80 -34.35
C PRO A 111 3.70 16.48 -34.57
N PHE A 112 2.85 16.47 -35.59
CA PHE A 112 2.19 15.25 -36.04
C PHE A 112 3.11 14.42 -36.92
N HIS A 113 3.11 13.11 -36.69
CA HIS A 113 3.69 12.11 -37.57
C HIS A 113 2.57 11.46 -38.36
N ASP A 114 2.54 11.77 -39.65
CA ASP A 114 1.58 11.19 -40.59
C ASP A 114 2.07 9.82 -41.06
N SER A 115 1.11 8.91 -41.27
CA SER A 115 1.31 7.57 -41.78
C SER A 115 0.33 7.30 -42.90
N ASP A 116 0.85 6.86 -44.04
CA ASP A 116 0.07 6.45 -45.21
C ASP A 116 -0.56 5.05 -45.03
N THR A 117 -0.34 4.39 -43.90
CA THR A 117 -0.92 3.09 -43.58
C THR A 117 -2.44 3.18 -43.52
N THR A 118 -3.11 2.34 -44.31
CA THR A 118 -4.55 2.14 -44.24
C THR A 118 -4.83 0.93 -43.35
N LEU A 119 -5.71 1.10 -42.36
CA LEU A 119 -6.15 0.01 -41.47
C LEU A 119 -7.51 -0.51 -41.91
N ALA A 120 -7.58 -1.77 -42.35
CA ALA A 120 -8.84 -2.46 -42.54
C ALA A 120 -9.57 -2.73 -41.21
N PRO A 121 -10.89 -3.04 -41.23
CA PRO A 121 -11.61 -3.49 -40.05
C PRO A 121 -10.91 -4.66 -39.34
N GLY A 122 -10.63 -4.51 -38.05
CA GLY A 122 -9.92 -5.49 -37.21
C GLY A 122 -8.39 -5.47 -37.32
N GLU A 123 -7.83 -4.66 -38.21
CA GLU A 123 -6.38 -4.55 -38.40
C GLU A 123 -5.71 -3.68 -37.32
N SER A 124 -4.45 -3.97 -37.04
CA SER A 124 -3.62 -3.19 -36.11
C SER A 124 -2.28 -2.83 -36.76
N THR A 125 -1.74 -1.66 -36.39
CA THR A 125 -0.38 -1.24 -36.75
C THR A 125 0.37 -0.73 -35.52
N THR A 126 1.69 -0.86 -35.53
CA THR A 126 2.57 -0.37 -34.47
C THR A 126 3.30 0.87 -34.95
N VAL A 127 3.28 1.94 -34.16
CA VAL A 127 3.94 3.21 -34.44
C VAL A 127 4.85 3.56 -33.27
N THR A 128 6.08 4.01 -33.58
CA THR A 128 7.00 4.54 -32.56
C THR A 128 7.18 6.04 -32.76
N LEU A 129 6.77 6.81 -31.76
CA LEU A 129 6.95 8.25 -31.69
C LEU A 129 8.22 8.56 -30.90
N ARG A 130 9.04 9.49 -31.39
CA ARG A 130 10.30 9.87 -30.73
C ARG A 130 10.28 11.33 -30.38
N GLY A 131 10.65 11.66 -29.15
CA GLY A 131 10.79 13.05 -28.75
C GLY A 131 11.86 13.26 -27.69
N ALA A 132 12.65 14.31 -27.86
CA ALA A 132 13.73 14.72 -26.98
C ALA A 132 13.18 15.44 -25.74
N THR A 133 13.87 15.27 -24.62
CA THR A 133 13.57 15.96 -23.35
C THR A 133 14.60 17.05 -23.02
N GLY A 134 15.66 17.18 -23.84
CA GLY A 134 16.70 18.20 -23.70
C GLY A 134 16.41 19.48 -24.48
N LEU A 135 17.17 20.54 -24.20
CA LEU A 135 17.06 21.85 -24.88
C LEU A 135 17.65 21.86 -26.30
N ASP A 136 18.46 20.85 -26.64
CA ASP A 136 19.12 20.69 -27.93
C ASP A 136 18.72 19.35 -28.57
N PRO A 137 17.53 19.25 -29.17
CA PRO A 137 17.08 18.02 -29.83
C PRO A 137 17.99 17.68 -31.02
N ALA A 138 18.19 16.38 -31.27
CA ALA A 138 18.84 15.94 -32.49
C ALA A 138 17.96 16.29 -33.71
N PRO A 139 18.54 16.43 -34.94
CA PRO A 139 17.80 16.86 -36.12
C PRO A 139 16.55 16.03 -36.47
N ASP A 140 16.53 14.75 -36.06
CA ASP A 140 15.46 13.79 -36.34
C ASP A 140 14.55 13.52 -35.13
N THR A 141 14.57 14.39 -34.11
CA THR A 141 13.75 14.23 -32.90
C THR A 141 12.97 15.50 -32.60
N ASP A 142 11.68 15.34 -32.32
CA ASP A 142 10.84 16.47 -31.90
C ASP A 142 11.13 16.86 -30.45
N ASP A 143 11.06 18.15 -30.15
CA ASP A 143 11.17 18.62 -28.77
C ASP A 143 9.85 18.37 -28.02
N LEU A 144 9.91 17.60 -26.94
CA LEU A 144 8.76 17.35 -26.06
C LEU A 144 8.56 18.44 -25.01
N LEU A 145 9.45 19.43 -24.91
CA LEU A 145 9.39 20.51 -23.92
C LEU A 145 9.45 20.00 -22.46
N LEU A 146 10.01 18.80 -22.26
CA LEU A 146 10.19 18.12 -20.97
C LEU A 146 11.56 18.44 -20.33
N HIS A 147 11.96 19.70 -20.38
CA HIS A 147 13.32 20.14 -20.00
C HIS A 147 13.62 20.18 -18.50
N THR A 148 12.64 19.88 -17.66
CA THR A 148 12.83 19.91 -16.20
C THR A 148 12.42 18.59 -15.56
N PRO A 149 13.13 18.13 -14.52
CA PRO A 149 12.78 16.89 -13.84
C PRO A 149 11.38 16.94 -13.23
N GLY A 150 10.64 15.84 -13.34
CA GLY A 150 9.28 15.75 -12.82
C GLY A 150 8.50 14.58 -13.39
N THR A 151 7.32 14.34 -12.84
CA THR A 151 6.36 13.36 -13.36
C THR A 151 5.33 14.08 -14.21
N TYR A 152 5.27 13.75 -15.49
CA TYR A 152 4.41 14.41 -16.47
C TYR A 152 3.36 13.43 -17.00
N PRO A 153 2.09 13.84 -17.05
CA PRO A 153 1.09 13.15 -17.85
C PRO A 153 1.43 13.33 -19.33
N LEU A 154 1.81 12.24 -19.99
CA LEU A 154 2.04 12.16 -21.42
C LEU A 154 0.80 11.57 -22.10
N MET A 155 0.47 12.08 -23.28
CA MET A 155 -0.65 11.66 -24.11
C MET A 155 -0.17 11.38 -25.52
N VAL A 156 -0.60 10.24 -26.07
CA VAL A 156 -0.53 9.95 -27.49
C VAL A 156 -1.88 10.30 -28.08
N ASN A 157 -1.90 11.29 -28.97
CA ASN A 157 -3.11 11.70 -29.70
C ASN A 157 -3.12 11.00 -31.05
N VAL A 158 -4.24 10.36 -31.40
CA VAL A 158 -4.41 9.66 -32.69
C VAL A 158 -5.57 10.27 -33.46
N ASN A 159 -5.24 10.76 -34.65
CA ASN A 159 -6.18 11.22 -35.66
C ASN A 159 -6.19 10.26 -36.86
N GLY A 160 -7.25 10.32 -37.66
CA GLY A 160 -7.34 9.63 -38.94
C GLY A 160 -8.62 9.92 -39.71
N ALA A 161 -8.74 9.35 -40.90
CA ALA A 161 -9.84 9.52 -41.83
C ALA A 161 -10.60 8.20 -42.06
N PRO A 162 -11.65 7.93 -41.26
CA PRO A 162 -12.56 6.82 -41.50
C PRO A 162 -13.32 6.98 -42.84
N ASP A 163 -13.36 5.91 -43.62
CA ASP A 163 -14.08 5.81 -44.92
C ASP A 163 -13.65 6.89 -45.94
N GLY A 164 -12.37 7.26 -45.96
CA GLY A 164 -11.80 8.26 -46.88
C GLY A 164 -12.25 9.71 -46.63
N GLY A 165 -12.90 9.97 -45.49
CA GLY A 165 -13.40 11.30 -45.11
C GLY A 165 -12.30 12.28 -44.67
N SER A 166 -12.71 13.32 -43.94
CA SER A 166 -11.77 14.27 -43.33
C SER A 166 -11.08 13.66 -42.12
N VAL A 167 -9.79 14.00 -41.94
CA VAL A 167 -9.02 13.64 -40.74
C VAL A 167 -9.67 14.26 -39.51
N ARG A 168 -9.92 13.43 -38.50
CA ARG A 168 -10.50 13.83 -37.22
C ARG A 168 -9.86 13.06 -36.07
N TYR A 169 -10.08 13.55 -34.86
CA TYR A 169 -9.73 12.84 -33.64
C TYR A 169 -10.41 11.48 -33.58
N LEU A 170 -9.62 10.45 -33.28
CA LEU A 170 -10.08 9.07 -33.13
C LEU A 170 -10.02 8.65 -31.67
N ASP A 171 -8.84 8.73 -31.05
CA ASP A 171 -8.61 8.26 -29.69
C ASP A 171 -7.33 8.86 -29.08
N SER A 172 -7.15 8.68 -27.76
CA SER A 172 -5.90 8.98 -27.09
C SER A 172 -5.57 7.98 -25.99
N ASP A 173 -4.28 7.68 -25.84
CA ASP A 173 -3.76 6.95 -24.68
C ASP A 173 -2.92 7.88 -23.81
N ARG A 174 -2.96 7.68 -22.50
CA ARG A 174 -2.35 8.59 -21.51
C ARG A 174 -1.67 7.81 -20.41
N MET A 175 -0.48 8.27 -20.06
CA MET A 175 0.40 7.62 -19.09
C MET A 175 1.19 8.66 -18.30
N LEU A 176 1.80 8.25 -17.20
CA LEU A 176 2.76 9.08 -16.47
C LEU A 176 4.17 8.71 -16.90
N VAL A 177 4.97 9.71 -17.25
CA VAL A 177 6.40 9.56 -17.48
C VAL A 177 7.14 10.38 -16.43
N THR A 178 8.08 9.75 -15.73
CA THR A 178 8.90 10.43 -14.73
C THR A 178 10.28 10.70 -15.31
N ILE A 179 10.58 11.98 -15.53
CA ILE A 179 11.88 12.45 -15.99
C ILE A 179 12.75 12.76 -14.78
N ALA A 180 13.83 11.99 -14.63
CA ALA A 180 14.85 12.21 -13.61
C ALA A 180 15.81 13.35 -14.01
N PRO A 181 16.53 13.97 -13.06
CA PRO A 181 17.60 14.91 -13.39
C PRO A 181 18.70 14.25 -14.22
N ALA A 182 19.35 15.04 -15.08
CA ALA A 182 20.54 14.61 -15.81
C ALA A 182 21.65 14.18 -14.84
N ALA A 183 22.48 13.22 -15.27
CA ALA A 183 23.57 12.68 -14.44
C ALA A 183 24.47 13.80 -13.89
N GLY A 184 24.71 13.79 -12.57
CA GLY A 184 25.49 14.82 -11.87
C GLY A 184 24.67 15.99 -11.31
N GLN A 185 23.37 16.07 -11.63
CA GLN A 185 22.44 16.97 -10.94
C GLN A 185 21.68 16.16 -9.87
N ALA A 186 21.86 16.52 -8.60
CA ALA A 186 21.10 15.89 -7.52
C ALA A 186 19.59 16.16 -7.72
N PRO A 187 18.70 15.17 -7.53
CA PRO A 187 17.27 15.39 -7.64
C PRO A 187 16.83 16.46 -6.64
N ALA A 188 16.15 17.50 -7.15
CA ALA A 188 15.60 18.59 -6.34
C ALA A 188 14.35 18.19 -5.53
N ARG A 189 13.90 16.92 -5.61
CA ARG A 189 12.80 16.40 -4.78
C ARG A 189 13.13 15.02 -4.23
N PRO A 190 12.92 14.77 -2.92
CA PRO A 190 13.01 13.42 -2.37
C PRO A 190 11.94 12.54 -3.04
N GLY A 191 12.28 11.28 -3.33
CA GLY A 191 11.32 10.29 -3.80
C GLY A 191 10.11 10.20 -2.86
N VAL A 192 9.00 9.62 -3.33
CA VAL A 192 7.82 9.41 -2.48
C VAL A 192 8.30 8.75 -1.18
N PRO A 193 8.07 9.36 0.00
CA PRO A 193 8.56 8.83 1.25
C PRO A 193 7.76 7.56 1.57
N VAL A 194 8.29 6.42 1.14
CA VAL A 194 7.79 5.11 1.53
C VAL A 194 8.45 4.72 2.85
N SER A 195 7.65 4.19 3.78
CA SER A 195 8.14 3.62 5.04
C SER A 195 7.99 2.12 5.00
N ALA A 196 9.05 1.40 5.39
CA ALA A 196 9.00 -0.04 5.56
C ALA A 196 8.44 -0.41 6.93
N LEU A 197 7.66 -1.48 6.99
CA LEU A 197 7.27 -2.11 8.26
C LEU A 197 8.14 -3.34 8.48
N TYR A 198 8.73 -3.44 9.68
CA TYR A 198 9.54 -4.58 10.09
C TYR A 198 8.79 -5.37 11.17
N PRO A 199 8.12 -6.48 10.82
CA PRO A 199 7.21 -7.17 11.73
C PRO A 199 7.95 -8.03 12.75
N ILE A 200 7.63 -7.83 14.04
CA ILE A 200 8.05 -8.68 15.16
C ILE A 200 6.82 -9.41 15.69
N THR A 201 6.58 -10.61 15.16
CA THR A 201 5.39 -11.41 15.45
C THR A 201 5.69 -12.91 15.45
N ALA A 202 4.92 -13.67 16.23
CA ALA A 202 4.98 -15.12 16.34
C ALA A 202 3.71 -15.67 16.98
N THR A 203 3.43 -16.96 16.74
CA THR A 203 2.44 -17.69 17.52
C THR A 203 2.92 -17.86 18.96
N THR A 204 2.06 -17.50 19.93
CA THR A 204 2.44 -17.50 21.35
C THR A 204 2.24 -18.83 22.05
N GLY A 205 1.38 -19.70 21.50
CA GLY A 205 1.08 -21.01 22.09
C GLY A 205 0.36 -20.92 23.45
N ILE A 206 -0.30 -19.82 23.79
CA ILE A 206 -1.05 -19.72 25.05
C ILE A 206 -2.19 -20.74 25.05
N VAL A 207 -2.26 -21.56 26.10
CA VAL A 207 -3.39 -22.48 26.31
C VAL A 207 -4.68 -21.68 26.60
N PRO A 208 -5.77 -21.94 25.86
CA PRO A 208 -7.06 -21.26 26.05
C PRO A 208 -7.67 -21.44 27.45
N GLY A 209 -8.69 -20.64 27.75
CA GLY A 209 -9.48 -20.76 28.99
C GLY A 209 -8.93 -20.02 30.19
N GLN A 210 -8.05 -19.03 29.98
CA GLN A 210 -7.65 -18.11 31.05
C GLN A 210 -8.85 -17.26 31.50
N THR A 211 -9.03 -17.16 32.82
CA THR A 211 -9.94 -16.20 33.44
C THR A 211 -9.32 -14.81 33.47
N GLY A 212 -10.12 -13.79 33.83
CA GLY A 212 -9.63 -12.43 34.02
C GLY A 212 -8.51 -12.31 35.07
N THR A 213 -7.97 -11.11 35.25
CA THR A 213 -6.78 -10.88 36.09
C THR A 213 -7.07 -10.72 37.59
N ALA A 214 -8.31 -11.01 38.03
CA ALA A 214 -8.73 -10.83 39.42
C ALA A 214 -8.94 -12.20 40.11
N PRO A 215 -8.42 -12.42 41.34
CA PRO A 215 -7.66 -11.48 42.20
C PRO A 215 -6.17 -11.36 41.86
N GLN A 216 -5.61 -12.32 41.12
CA GLN A 216 -4.24 -12.28 40.58
C GLN A 216 -4.26 -12.74 39.13
N ARG A 217 -3.26 -12.32 38.35
CA ARG A 217 -3.11 -12.79 36.96
C ARG A 217 -2.82 -14.29 36.98
N PRO A 218 -3.57 -15.12 36.22
CA PRO A 218 -3.37 -16.56 36.24
C PRO A 218 -1.99 -16.95 35.70
N GLU A 219 -1.47 -18.08 36.19
CA GLU A 219 -0.22 -18.67 35.70
C GLU A 219 -0.25 -18.82 34.17
N LEU A 220 0.83 -18.38 33.52
CA LEU A 220 1.01 -18.57 32.10
C LEU A 220 1.24 -20.07 31.84
N VAL A 221 0.42 -20.65 30.96
CA VAL A 221 0.60 -22.01 30.49
C VAL A 221 0.69 -21.96 28.97
N LEU A 222 1.78 -22.49 28.43
CA LEU A 222 2.03 -22.60 27.01
C LEU A 222 1.84 -24.06 26.56
N THR A 223 1.44 -24.26 25.31
CA THR A 223 1.24 -25.59 24.72
C THR A 223 2.54 -26.36 24.52
N ASP A 224 3.64 -25.64 24.26
CA ASP A 224 4.96 -26.18 23.99
C ASP A 224 6.05 -25.13 24.25
N GLU A 225 7.32 -25.51 24.02
CA GLU A 225 8.50 -24.65 24.21
C GLU A 225 8.91 -23.87 22.94
N ARG A 226 8.13 -23.90 21.85
CA ARG A 226 8.53 -23.29 20.57
C ARG A 226 8.73 -21.79 20.66
N LEU A 227 7.97 -21.09 21.52
CA LEU A 227 8.18 -19.66 21.73
C LEU A 227 9.51 -19.40 22.45
N ALA A 228 9.85 -20.22 23.45
CA ALA A 228 11.12 -20.14 24.16
C ALA A 228 12.30 -20.38 23.20
N GLU A 229 12.23 -21.41 22.36
CA GLU A 229 13.23 -21.70 21.33
C GLU A 229 13.42 -20.54 20.33
N GLN A 230 12.37 -19.79 20.03
CA GLN A 230 12.45 -18.65 19.11
C GLN A 230 13.15 -17.42 19.70
N ILE A 231 13.02 -17.21 21.02
CA ILE A 231 13.62 -16.06 21.73
C ILE A 231 14.97 -16.39 22.38
N ALA A 232 15.30 -17.67 22.50
CA ALA A 232 16.61 -18.14 22.94
C ALA A 232 17.73 -17.66 21.98
N PRO A 233 18.99 -17.60 22.44
CA PRO A 233 20.11 -17.19 21.60
C PRO A 233 20.19 -17.99 20.28
N GLY A 234 20.18 -17.28 19.15
CA GLY A 234 20.18 -17.90 17.81
C GLY A 234 18.81 -18.35 17.30
N GLY A 235 17.77 -18.22 18.12
CA GLY A 235 16.37 -18.43 17.75
C GLY A 235 15.92 -17.47 16.65
N ARG A 236 14.75 -17.77 16.04
CA ARG A 236 14.23 -16.97 14.92
C ARG A 236 13.98 -15.51 15.30
N LEU A 237 13.29 -15.27 16.42
CA LEU A 237 12.96 -13.91 16.88
C LEU A 237 14.21 -13.20 17.39
N ASP A 238 15.08 -13.91 18.11
CA ASP A 238 16.37 -13.37 18.59
C ASP A 238 17.21 -12.85 17.41
N ARG A 239 17.40 -13.67 16.36
CA ARG A 239 18.11 -13.26 15.14
C ARG A 239 17.43 -12.12 14.42
N LEU A 240 16.10 -12.10 14.34
CA LEU A 240 15.35 -11.04 13.68
C LEU A 240 15.60 -9.68 14.35
N VAL A 241 15.60 -9.65 15.68
CA VAL A 241 15.89 -8.46 16.49
C VAL A 241 17.35 -8.05 16.35
N ASP A 242 18.29 -8.99 16.43
CA ASP A 242 19.72 -8.70 16.32
C ASP A 242 20.12 -8.22 14.92
N ILE A 243 19.53 -8.77 13.85
CA ILE A 243 19.74 -8.28 12.48
C ILE A 243 19.31 -6.82 12.38
N TYR A 244 18.08 -6.49 12.78
CA TYR A 244 17.61 -5.10 12.70
C TYR A 244 18.51 -4.17 13.51
N ARG A 245 18.83 -4.54 14.76
CA ARG A 245 19.76 -3.80 15.62
C ARG A 245 21.09 -3.53 14.93
N SER A 246 21.73 -4.57 14.39
CA SER A 246 23.03 -4.45 13.73
C SER A 246 23.01 -3.51 12.52
N ARG A 247 21.89 -3.47 11.78
CA ARG A 247 21.76 -2.61 10.59
C ARG A 247 21.49 -1.16 10.96
N VAL A 248 20.65 -0.92 11.96
CA VAL A 248 20.36 0.46 12.38
C VAL A 248 21.50 1.09 13.20
N THR A 249 22.44 0.31 13.74
CA THR A 249 23.64 0.85 14.43
C THR A 249 24.86 0.96 13.53
N ALA A 250 24.80 0.49 12.28
CA ALA A 250 25.89 0.63 11.32
C ALA A 250 25.94 2.05 10.72
N ASP A 251 27.01 2.36 9.99
CA ASP A 251 27.13 3.62 9.25
C ASP A 251 25.95 3.78 8.26
N GLY A 252 25.29 4.94 8.28
CA GLY A 252 24.05 5.18 7.52
C GLY A 252 22.78 4.57 8.13
N GLY A 253 22.90 3.87 9.27
CA GLY A 253 21.78 3.21 9.95
C GLY A 253 20.67 4.15 10.43
N ASP A 254 20.96 5.44 10.62
CA ASP A 254 19.95 6.45 10.97
C ASP A 254 18.90 6.65 9.86
N GLN A 255 19.32 6.61 8.59
CA GLN A 255 18.40 6.69 7.46
C GLN A 255 17.48 5.46 7.41
N LEU A 256 18.04 4.27 7.64
CA LEU A 256 17.26 3.04 7.73
C LEU A 256 16.27 3.07 8.89
N ARG A 257 16.70 3.60 10.04
CA ARG A 257 15.87 3.77 11.24
C ARG A 257 14.71 4.73 11.01
N GLN A 258 14.95 5.83 10.28
CA GLN A 258 13.92 6.80 9.91
C GLN A 258 12.95 6.26 8.85
N ALA A 259 13.43 5.42 7.95
CA ALA A 259 12.64 4.82 6.87
C ALA A 259 11.88 3.55 7.30
N THR A 260 12.04 3.05 8.53
CA THR A 260 11.48 1.77 8.98
C THR A 260 10.81 1.86 10.34
N CYS A 261 9.55 1.42 10.44
CA CYS A 261 8.85 1.24 11.70
C CYS A 261 8.81 -0.24 12.11
N LEU A 262 9.09 -0.52 13.38
CA LEU A 262 8.90 -1.83 13.99
C LEU A 262 7.40 -2.08 14.18
N ALA A 263 6.86 -3.08 13.50
CA ALA A 263 5.47 -3.50 13.66
C ALA A 263 5.39 -4.67 14.65
N ILE A 264 5.02 -4.39 15.90
CA ILE A 264 5.18 -5.36 17.00
C ILE A 264 3.82 -5.93 17.40
N ASP A 265 3.72 -7.26 17.48
CA ASP A 265 2.53 -7.93 18.03
C ASP A 265 2.47 -7.75 19.56
N PRO A 266 1.47 -7.03 20.11
CA PRO A 266 1.36 -6.79 21.54
C PRO A 266 1.04 -8.07 22.32
N ALA A 267 0.39 -9.08 21.72
CA ALA A 267 0.13 -10.35 22.40
C ALA A 267 1.42 -11.16 22.56
N LEU A 268 2.31 -11.11 21.57
CA LEU A 268 3.66 -11.68 21.67
C LEU A 268 4.42 -11.05 22.83
N VAL A 269 4.46 -9.72 22.91
CA VAL A 269 5.16 -8.98 23.96
C VAL A 269 4.55 -9.27 25.35
N ASP A 270 3.22 -9.28 25.49
CA ASP A 270 2.56 -9.64 26.76
C ASP A 270 2.91 -11.07 27.20
N THR A 271 3.00 -12.01 26.25
CA THR A 271 3.35 -13.40 26.54
C THR A 271 4.78 -13.52 27.03
N ILE A 272 5.73 -12.91 26.32
CA ILE A 272 7.15 -12.97 26.70
C ILE A 272 7.37 -12.22 28.03
N ASP A 273 6.68 -11.09 28.27
CA ASP A 273 6.72 -10.39 29.55
C ASP A 273 6.31 -11.30 30.72
N ARG A 274 5.25 -12.10 30.54
CA ARG A 274 4.82 -13.11 31.52
C ARG A 274 5.83 -14.23 31.69
N MET A 275 6.47 -14.71 30.62
CA MET A 275 7.49 -15.76 30.70
C MET A 275 8.66 -15.38 31.61
N ARG A 276 8.97 -14.09 31.77
CA ARG A 276 10.02 -13.59 32.69
C ARG A 276 9.80 -14.00 34.15
N GLY A 277 8.53 -14.22 34.54
CA GLY A 277 8.11 -14.67 35.86
C GLY A 277 8.02 -16.19 36.02
N GLY A 278 8.32 -16.95 34.96
CA GLY A 278 8.06 -18.39 34.88
C GLY A 278 6.71 -18.71 34.21
N TYR A 279 6.60 -19.91 33.66
CA TYR A 279 5.41 -20.45 33.01
C TYR A 279 5.41 -21.97 33.08
N GLY A 280 4.25 -22.59 32.91
CA GLY A 280 4.10 -24.04 32.77
C GLY A 280 3.91 -24.47 31.31
N VAL A 281 4.22 -25.72 31.00
CA VAL A 281 3.99 -26.33 29.69
C VAL A 281 2.97 -27.46 29.81
N ALA A 282 1.84 -27.31 29.12
CA ALA A 282 0.79 -28.34 29.05
C ALA A 282 -0.11 -28.13 27.82
N ASP A 283 -0.71 -29.21 27.32
CA ASP A 283 -1.66 -29.20 26.20
C ASP A 283 -3.03 -28.58 26.58
N ARG A 284 -3.37 -28.58 27.87
CA ARG A 284 -4.64 -28.07 28.41
C ARG A 284 -4.46 -27.37 29.74
N ARG A 285 -5.43 -26.51 30.07
CA ARG A 285 -5.57 -25.88 31.37
C ARG A 285 -6.66 -26.59 32.16
N ASP A 286 -6.38 -26.90 33.42
CA ASP A 286 -7.40 -27.36 34.33
C ASP A 286 -8.44 -26.27 34.59
N SER A 287 -9.72 -26.63 34.56
CA SER A 287 -10.79 -25.65 34.75
C SER A 287 -10.68 -25.04 36.16
N PRO A 288 -10.61 -23.70 36.29
CA PRO A 288 -10.56 -23.04 37.59
C PRO A 288 -11.87 -23.22 38.38
N VAL A 289 -12.94 -23.69 37.74
CA VAL A 289 -14.25 -23.97 38.33
C VAL A 289 -14.57 -25.48 38.31
N ALA A 290 -13.56 -26.33 38.15
CA ALA A 290 -13.76 -27.77 38.25
C ALA A 290 -14.37 -28.11 39.63
N PRO A 291 -15.49 -28.86 39.69
CA PRO A 291 -16.05 -29.29 40.96
C PRO A 291 -15.00 -30.07 41.73
N SER A 292 -14.79 -29.73 43.00
CA SER A 292 -13.98 -30.55 43.88
C SER A 292 -14.56 -31.97 43.87
N PRO A 293 -13.75 -33.02 43.66
CA PRO A 293 -14.24 -34.38 43.70
C PRO A 293 -14.91 -34.63 45.06
N ARG A 294 -16.00 -35.40 45.08
CA ARG A 294 -16.62 -35.82 46.35
C ARG A 294 -15.57 -36.55 47.17
N LEU A 295 -15.60 -36.39 48.49
CA LEU A 295 -14.58 -36.96 49.39
C LEU A 295 -14.36 -38.46 49.15
N HIS A 296 -15.43 -39.21 48.87
CA HIS A 296 -15.38 -40.64 48.55
C HIS A 296 -14.56 -40.94 47.28
N ASP A 297 -14.71 -40.12 46.23
CA ASP A 297 -13.99 -40.26 44.96
C ASP A 297 -12.54 -39.75 45.07
N ALA A 298 -12.29 -38.77 45.94
CA ALA A 298 -10.98 -38.19 46.19
C ALA A 298 -10.04 -39.18 46.91
N ILE A 299 -10.57 -40.00 47.83
CA ILE A 299 -9.78 -41.03 48.54
C ILE A 299 -9.30 -42.11 47.57
N ALA A 300 -10.11 -42.50 46.59
CA ALA A 300 -9.73 -43.45 45.54
C ALA A 300 -8.76 -42.85 44.50
N ARG A 301 -8.76 -41.52 44.34
CA ARG A 301 -7.97 -40.78 43.35
C ARG A 301 -6.91 -39.88 44.00
N GLN A 302 -6.05 -40.43 44.87
CA GLN A 302 -4.90 -39.75 45.50
C GLN A 302 -3.83 -39.19 44.52
N LYS A 303 -4.24 -38.65 43.37
CA LYS A 303 -3.43 -37.84 42.47
C LYS A 303 -4.07 -36.47 42.38
N THR A 304 -3.65 -35.56 43.26
CA THR A 304 -3.75 -34.13 42.97
C THR A 304 -3.14 -33.91 41.58
N PRO A 305 -3.79 -33.18 40.66
CA PRO A 305 -3.17 -32.83 39.39
C PRO A 305 -1.82 -32.18 39.68
N ALA A 306 -0.74 -32.77 39.16
CA ALA A 306 0.57 -32.16 39.28
C ALA A 306 0.53 -30.84 38.52
N PRO A 307 1.12 -29.75 39.06
CA PRO A 307 1.26 -28.53 38.29
C PRO A 307 2.00 -28.83 36.98
N PRO A 308 1.69 -28.09 35.90
CA PRO A 308 2.37 -28.29 34.62
C PRO A 308 3.89 -28.18 34.83
N PRO A 309 4.69 -29.01 34.14
CA PRO A 309 6.15 -28.88 34.17
C PRO A 309 6.56 -27.43 33.91
N ALA A 310 7.47 -26.92 34.73
CA ALA A 310 7.98 -25.56 34.57
C ALA A 310 8.76 -25.42 33.26
N GLY A 311 8.49 -24.35 32.53
CA GLY A 311 9.17 -24.04 31.28
C GLY A 311 10.57 -23.46 31.48
N THR A 312 11.39 -23.52 30.44
CA THR A 312 12.83 -23.22 30.52
C THR A 312 13.22 -21.81 30.06
N GLY A 313 12.35 -21.11 29.31
CA GLY A 313 12.66 -19.86 28.61
C GLY A 313 12.61 -18.57 29.44
N ALA A 314 12.46 -18.64 30.76
CA ALA A 314 12.28 -17.44 31.60
C ALA A 314 13.49 -16.48 31.58
N GLY A 315 14.70 -17.04 31.49
CA GLY A 315 15.94 -16.26 31.35
C GLY A 315 16.02 -15.56 30.00
N ASP A 316 15.79 -16.30 28.92
CA ASP A 316 15.83 -15.78 27.55
C ASP A 316 14.74 -14.73 27.31
N ALA A 317 13.56 -14.89 27.90
CA ALA A 317 12.50 -13.89 27.86
C ALA A 317 12.93 -12.53 28.45
N ARG A 318 13.73 -12.52 29.53
CA ARG A 318 14.27 -11.27 30.11
C ARG A 318 15.26 -10.62 29.16
N VAL A 319 16.15 -11.40 28.57
CA VAL A 319 17.14 -10.91 27.60
C VAL A 319 16.44 -10.33 26.37
N PHE A 320 15.48 -11.07 25.81
CA PHE A 320 14.74 -10.66 24.62
C PHE A 320 13.94 -9.37 24.83
N VAL A 321 13.17 -9.26 25.93
CA VAL A 321 12.42 -8.03 26.23
C VAL A 321 13.34 -6.83 26.41
N ASN A 322 14.50 -7.02 27.05
CA ASN A 322 15.48 -5.94 27.18
C ASN A 322 16.05 -5.49 25.82
N LYS A 323 16.39 -6.43 24.92
CA LYS A 323 16.84 -6.11 23.55
C LYS A 323 15.75 -5.34 22.78
N LEU A 324 14.51 -5.82 22.83
CA LEU A 324 13.39 -5.21 22.11
C LEU A 324 13.04 -3.83 22.68
N SER A 325 13.10 -3.66 24.00
CA SER A 325 12.89 -2.38 24.69
C SER A 325 13.91 -1.33 24.25
N GLN A 326 15.19 -1.68 24.19
CA GLN A 326 16.25 -0.78 23.69
C GLN A 326 16.01 -0.32 22.25
N LEU A 327 15.55 -1.22 21.36
CA LEU A 327 15.20 -0.84 19.99
C LEU A 327 13.95 0.04 19.93
N ALA A 328 12.89 -0.34 20.65
CA ALA A 328 11.61 0.36 20.64
C ALA A 328 11.70 1.81 21.15
N GLN A 329 12.66 2.11 22.03
CA GLN A 329 12.88 3.47 22.53
C GLN A 329 13.58 4.40 21.53
N HIS A 330 14.21 3.84 20.49
CA HIS A 330 15.00 4.61 19.51
C HIS A 330 14.52 4.47 18.07
N SER A 331 13.56 3.58 17.81
CA SER A 331 12.94 3.36 16.50
C SER A 331 11.47 3.74 16.51
N CYS A 332 10.92 4.02 15.33
CA CYS A 332 9.47 4.07 15.16
C CYS A 332 8.85 2.71 15.53
N VAL A 333 7.76 2.71 16.29
CA VAL A 333 7.01 1.50 16.67
C VAL A 333 5.54 1.68 16.33
N VAL A 334 4.94 0.66 15.72
CA VAL A 334 3.50 0.56 15.47
C VAL A 334 2.98 -0.73 16.10
N ALA A 335 1.84 -0.66 16.79
CA ALA A 335 1.21 -1.84 17.35
C ALA A 335 0.42 -2.57 16.24
N LEU A 336 0.69 -3.86 16.07
CA LEU A 336 -0.18 -4.72 15.29
C LEU A 336 -1.48 -5.01 16.08
N PRO A 337 -2.58 -5.38 15.41
CA PRO A 337 -3.76 -5.90 16.08
C PRO A 337 -3.40 -7.03 17.04
N TRP A 338 -4.08 -7.09 18.19
CA TRP A 338 -3.79 -8.06 19.24
C TRP A 338 -3.74 -9.50 18.68
N ALA A 339 -2.59 -10.16 18.80
CA ALA A 339 -2.35 -11.51 18.27
C ALA A 339 -2.56 -11.63 16.75
N ASN A 340 -2.31 -10.55 16.00
CA ASN A 340 -2.54 -10.44 14.55
C ASN A 340 -4.00 -10.77 14.18
N ALA A 341 -4.95 -10.29 14.98
CA ALA A 341 -6.37 -10.49 14.71
C ALA A 341 -6.76 -9.93 13.33
N ASP A 342 -7.50 -10.73 12.56
CA ASP A 342 -8.14 -10.27 11.33
C ASP A 342 -9.28 -9.30 11.68
N LEU A 343 -9.10 -8.04 11.32
CA LEU A 343 -10.05 -6.98 11.67
C LEU A 343 -11.39 -7.12 10.95
N ASN A 344 -11.43 -7.73 9.76
CA ASN A 344 -12.69 -8.01 9.06
C ASN A 344 -13.47 -9.10 9.79
N ALA A 345 -12.78 -10.16 10.23
CA ALA A 345 -13.40 -11.21 11.02
C ALA A 345 -13.92 -10.70 12.37
N VAL A 346 -13.15 -9.84 13.05
CA VAL A 346 -13.59 -9.21 14.31
C VAL A 346 -14.78 -8.28 14.07
N ALA A 347 -14.75 -7.46 13.01
CA ALA A 347 -15.86 -6.57 12.67
C ALA A 347 -17.15 -7.35 12.35
N ALA A 348 -17.04 -8.48 11.65
CA ALA A 348 -18.18 -9.35 11.31
C ALA A 348 -18.91 -9.91 12.54
N THR A 349 -18.27 -9.96 13.72
CA THR A 349 -18.94 -10.37 14.96
C THR A 349 -19.95 -9.35 15.47
N GLY A 350 -19.90 -8.09 14.99
CA GLY A 350 -20.74 -7.00 15.48
C GLY A 350 -20.47 -6.60 16.94
N ASN A 351 -19.37 -7.06 17.54
CA ASN A 351 -19.04 -6.81 18.94
C ASN A 351 -18.05 -5.63 19.08
N PRO A 352 -18.52 -4.43 19.50
CA PRO A 352 -17.66 -3.24 19.59
C PRO A 352 -16.58 -3.37 20.68
N TRP A 353 -16.83 -4.17 21.72
CA TRP A 353 -15.84 -4.42 22.76
C TRP A 353 -14.70 -5.29 22.23
N LEU A 354 -15.01 -6.32 21.45
CA LEU A 354 -14.00 -7.18 20.82
C LEU A 354 -13.13 -6.40 19.82
N PHE A 355 -13.75 -5.53 19.02
CA PHE A 355 -13.01 -4.65 18.11
C PHE A 355 -12.06 -3.72 18.88
N ARG A 356 -12.53 -3.11 19.98
CA ARG A 356 -11.68 -2.29 20.85
C ARG A 356 -10.52 -3.09 21.46
N GLN A 357 -10.76 -4.34 21.88
CA GLN A 357 -9.69 -5.20 22.39
C GLN A 357 -8.62 -5.49 21.32
N ALA A 358 -9.04 -5.68 20.06
CA ALA A 358 -8.14 -5.96 18.96
C ALA A 358 -7.22 -4.77 18.64
N VAL A 359 -7.74 -3.54 18.66
CA VAL A 359 -6.97 -2.35 18.18
C VAL A 359 -6.39 -1.48 19.29
N ALA A 360 -7.09 -1.29 20.42
CA ALA A 360 -6.72 -0.25 21.40
C ALA A 360 -5.83 -0.77 22.55
N LYS A 361 -5.84 -2.08 22.81
CA LYS A 361 -5.09 -2.65 23.94
C LYS A 361 -3.59 -2.71 23.68
N GLY A 362 -3.19 -2.78 22.40
CA GLY A 362 -1.80 -2.99 22.00
C GLY A 362 -0.86 -1.92 22.51
N ASP A 363 -1.21 -0.66 22.28
CA ASP A 363 -0.38 0.50 22.63
C ASP A 363 -0.05 0.54 24.13
N ALA A 364 -1.05 0.30 24.98
CA ALA A 364 -0.87 0.28 26.43
C ALA A 364 0.08 -0.84 26.89
N VAL A 365 0.01 -2.01 26.26
CA VAL A 365 0.91 -3.13 26.58
C VAL A 365 2.32 -2.86 26.12
N LEU A 366 2.51 -2.39 24.88
CA LEU A 366 3.83 -2.08 24.36
C LEU A 366 4.49 -0.94 25.16
N GLY A 367 3.74 0.12 25.49
CA GLY A 367 4.22 1.20 26.33
C GLY A 367 4.64 0.75 27.73
N ARG A 368 3.85 -0.12 28.36
CA ARG A 368 4.16 -0.68 29.69
C ARG A 368 5.40 -1.57 29.68
N VAL A 369 5.56 -2.42 28.67
CA VAL A 369 6.60 -3.46 28.66
C VAL A 369 7.91 -2.96 28.05
N LEU A 370 7.85 -2.19 26.97
CA LEU A 370 9.01 -1.74 26.20
C LEU A 370 9.47 -0.32 26.57
N GLY A 371 8.62 0.48 27.21
CA GLY A 371 8.96 1.84 27.67
C GLY A 371 8.91 2.93 26.59
N GLY A 372 8.65 2.57 25.32
CA GLY A 372 8.40 3.52 24.22
C GLY A 372 6.92 3.68 23.91
N GLN A 373 6.49 4.86 23.45
CA GLN A 373 5.11 5.08 22.99
C GLN A 373 4.98 4.67 21.51
N PRO A 374 4.18 3.65 21.17
CA PRO A 374 3.86 3.36 19.78
C PRO A 374 3.17 4.56 19.12
N LEU A 375 3.27 4.65 17.79
CA LEU A 375 2.51 5.62 17.01
C LEU A 375 1.02 5.33 17.15
N GLY A 376 0.30 6.27 17.76
CA GLY A 376 -1.15 6.21 17.88
C GLY A 376 -1.86 6.55 16.56
N GLY A 377 -3.11 6.12 16.44
CA GLY A 377 -3.98 6.47 15.30
C GLY A 377 -3.66 5.74 14.00
N LEU A 378 -2.72 4.80 14.00
CA LEU A 378 -2.39 3.94 12.88
C LEU A 378 -2.77 2.49 13.22
N VAL A 379 -3.52 1.84 12.33
CA VAL A 379 -3.86 0.42 12.44
C VAL A 379 -3.35 -0.28 11.19
N VAL A 380 -2.44 -1.24 11.37
CA VAL A 380 -1.91 -2.06 10.27
C VAL A 380 -2.60 -3.41 10.30
N PRO A 381 -3.61 -3.66 9.46
CA PRO A 381 -4.26 -4.96 9.43
C PRO A 381 -3.30 -6.03 8.89
N PRO A 382 -3.35 -7.27 9.39
CA PRO A 382 -2.52 -8.36 8.89
C PRO A 382 -2.92 -8.82 7.48
N THR A 383 -4.14 -8.49 7.05
CA THR A 383 -4.74 -8.84 5.77
C THR A 383 -5.55 -7.66 5.23
N GLY A 384 -5.51 -7.45 3.92
CA GLY A 384 -6.25 -6.36 3.24
C GLY A 384 -5.33 -5.28 2.66
N TYR A 385 -5.96 -4.23 2.13
CA TYR A 385 -5.28 -3.05 1.58
C TYR A 385 -5.50 -1.86 2.53
N LEU A 386 -4.45 -1.06 2.74
CA LEU A 386 -4.52 0.21 3.47
C LEU A 386 -5.01 1.34 2.58
#